data_AF-A0A699V8R8-F1
#
_entry.id   AF-A0A699V8R8-F1
#
_cell.length_a   1.000
_cell.length_b   1.000
_cell.length_c   1.000
_cell.angle_alpha   90.00
_cell.angle_beta   90.00
_cell.angle_gamma   90.00
#
_symmetry.space_group_name_H-M   'P 1'
#
loop_
_entity.id
_entity.type
_entity.pdbx_description
1 polymer ?
#
loop_
_entity_poly.entity_id
_entity_poly.type
_entity_poly.pdbx_seq_one_letter_code
_entity_poly.pdbx_strand_id
1 'polypeptide(L)' 'MPFGLTNAPAVFMDLMNRIFHEFLDNMAFLGHIVSVEGITIDPAKVEAITKWPRPTSVAE' A
#
# COMPACT_ATOMS: atom_id res chain seq x y z
N MET A 1 -15.54 -2.91 -19.38
CA MET A 1 -15.10 -3.06 -17.97
C MET A 1 -15.38 -1.75 -17.26
N PRO A 2 -16.16 -1.71 -16.16
CA PRO A 2 -16.42 -0.45 -15.47
C PRO A 2 -15.22 -0.13 -14.57
N PHE A 3 -14.49 0.93 -14.89
CA PHE A 3 -13.53 1.55 -13.98
C PHE A 3 -14.28 2.64 -13.18
N GLY A 4 -14.19 2.62 -11.85
CA GLY A 4 -14.82 3.67 -11.01
C GLY A 4 -15.61 3.20 -9.78
N LEU A 5 -15.57 1.93 -9.42
CA LEU A 5 -16.06 1.48 -8.12
C LEU A 5 -15.08 1.95 -7.03
N THR A 6 -15.55 2.73 -6.06
CA THR A 6 -14.76 3.31 -4.96
C THR A 6 -14.01 2.27 -4.11
N ASN A 7 -14.42 1.01 -4.23
CA ASN A 7 -13.88 -0.18 -3.58
C ASN A 7 -12.93 -1.01 -4.46
N ALA A 8 -12.65 -0.61 -5.70
CA ALA A 8 -11.76 -1.35 -6.60
C ALA A 8 -10.38 -1.70 -6.01
N PRO A 9 -9.70 -0.80 -5.27
CA PRO A 9 -8.42 -1.13 -4.65
C PRO A 9 -8.54 -2.20 -3.56
N ALA A 10 -9.61 -2.15 -2.76
CA ALA A 10 -9.83 -3.11 -1.67
C ALA A 10 -10.14 -4.52 -2.20
N VAL A 11 -10.97 -4.61 -3.25
CA VAL A 11 -11.31 -5.88 -3.89
C VAL A 11 -10.08 -6.50 -4.56
N PHE A 12 -9.24 -5.68 -5.20
CA PHE A 12 -7.99 -6.14 -5.79
C PHE A 12 -7.02 -6.66 -4.70
N MET A 13 -6.85 -5.92 -3.60
CA MET A 13 -5.99 -6.35 -2.49
C MET A 13 -6.47 -7.67 -1.86
N ASP A 14 -7.78 -7.84 -1.63
CA ASP A 14 -8.35 -9.10 -1.12
C ASP A 14 -8.09 -10.28 -2.08
N LEU A 15 -8.28 -10.06 -3.38
CA LEU A 15 -8.06 -11.10 -4.38
C LEU A 15 -6.59 -11.52 -4.43
N MET A 16 -5.67 -10.56 -4.44
CA MET A 16 -4.23 -10.83 -4.45
C MET A 16 -3.81 -11.61 -3.21
N ASN A 17 -4.32 -11.23 -2.02
CA ASN A 17 -4.08 -12.00 -0.82
C ASN A 17 -4.56 -13.45 -0.96
N ARG A 18 -5.77 -13.67 -1.47
CA ARG A 18 -6.36 -15.02 -1.55
C ARG A 18 -5.65 -15.92 -2.56
N ILE A 19 -5.19 -15.38 -3.69
CA ILE A 19 -4.50 -16.15 -4.73
C ILE A 19 -3.06 -16.45 -4.31
N PHE A 20 -2.38 -15.46 -3.74
CA PHE A 20 -0.95 -15.57 -3.42
C PHE A 20 -0.67 -16.01 -1.98
N HIS A 21 -1.70 -16.21 -1.15
CA HIS A 21 -1.57 -16.67 0.25
C HIS A 21 -0.65 -17.88 0.42
N GLU A 22 -0.71 -18.86 -0.50
CA GLU A 22 0.11 -20.08 -0.43
C GLU A 22 1.53 -19.91 -1.02
N PHE A 23 1.79 -18.78 -1.68
CA PHE A 23 3.03 -18.55 -2.44
C PHE A 23 3.85 -17.37 -1.92
N LEU A 24 3.22 -16.40 -1.24
CA LEU A 24 3.83 -15.16 -0.76
C LEU A 24 3.27 -14.84 0.63
N ASP A 25 4.14 -14.86 1.65
CA ASP A 25 3.76 -14.50 3.02
C ASP A 25 3.42 -13.00 3.15
N ASN A 26 4.05 -12.15 2.31
CA ASN A 26 3.89 -10.70 2.34
C ASN A 26 3.99 -10.09 0.93
N MET A 27 3.14 -9.12 0.60
CA MET A 27 3.15 -8.40 -0.67
C MET A 27 3.16 -6.88 -0.46
N ALA A 28 4.04 -6.16 -1.15
CA ALA A 28 4.04 -4.69 -1.16
C ALA A 28 3.06 -4.15 -2.21
N PHE A 29 2.09 -3.32 -1.80
CA PHE A 29 1.10 -2.69 -2.67
C PHE A 29 0.76 -1.27 -2.19
N LEU A 30 0.80 -0.27 -3.06
CA LEU A 30 0.53 1.16 -2.74
C LEU A 30 1.33 1.73 -1.55
N GLY A 31 2.51 1.17 -1.25
CA GLY A 31 3.33 1.53 -0.09
C GLY A 31 2.83 0.96 1.24
N HIS A 32 2.03 -0.10 1.16
CA HIS A 32 1.60 -0.93 2.27
C HIS A 32 2.11 -2.35 2.07
N ILE A 33 2.42 -3.05 3.15
CA ILE A 33 2.71 -4.47 3.15
C ILE A 33 1.42 -5.17 3.56
N VAL A 34 0.93 -6.03 2.67
CA VAL A 34 -0.27 -6.83 2.86
C VAL A 34 0.14 -8.26 3.20
N SER A 35 -0.36 -8.77 4.32
CA SER A 35 -0.09 -10.11 4.82
C SER A 35 -1.37 -10.77 5.33
N VAL A 36 -1.26 -12.05 5.69
CA VAL A 36 -2.34 -12.84 6.30
C VAL A 36 -2.78 -12.28 7.66
N GLU A 37 -1.88 -11.60 8.37
CA GLU A 37 -2.13 -10.98 9.67
C GLU A 37 -2.80 -9.60 9.53
N GLY A 38 -2.70 -8.96 8.35
CA GLY A 38 -3.35 -7.70 8.06
C GLY A 38 -2.57 -6.79 7.10
N ILE A 39 -2.96 -5.51 7.06
CA ILE A 39 -2.30 -4.48 6.25
C ILE A 39 -1.42 -3.63 7.17
N THR A 40 -0.14 -3.55 6.87
CA THR A 40 0.83 -2.69 7.57
C THR A 40 1.40 -1.65 6.60
N ILE A 41 1.89 -0.52 7.10
CA ILE A 41 2.56 0.48 6.25
C ILE A 41 3.99 0.03 6.05
N ASP A 42 4.50 0.15 4.81
CA ASP A 42 5.90 -0.13 4.52
C ASP A 42 6.82 0.77 5.38
N PRO A 43 7.73 0.21 6.19
CA PRO A 43 8.68 0.97 6.99
C PRO A 43 9.45 2.01 6.16
N ALA A 44 9.76 1.73 4.89
CA ALA A 44 10.45 2.68 4.01
C ALA A 44 9.63 3.95 3.76
N LYS A 45 8.30 3.84 3.67
CA LYS A 45 7.39 4.99 3.54
C LYS A 45 7.32 5.79 4.84
N VAL A 46 7.31 5.10 5.99
CA VAL A 46 7.35 5.76 7.31
C VAL A 46 8.64 6.53 7.49
N GLU A 47 9.77 5.96 7.10
CA GLU A 47 11.06 6.65 7.13
C GLU A 47 11.10 7.85 6.20
N ALA A 48 10.54 7.73 4.98
CA ALA A 48 10.48 8.83 4.03
C ALA A 48 9.68 10.02 4.57
N ILE A 49 8.56 9.78 5.26
CA ILE A 49 7.76 10.83 5.92
C ILE A 49 8.51 11.41 7.12
N THR A 50 9.16 10.55 7.92
CA THR A 50 9.87 10.98 9.13
C THR A 50 11.11 11.82 8.79
N LYS A 51 11.81 11.49 7.71
CA LYS A 51 12.99 12.22 7.22
C LYS A 51 12.64 13.38 6.30
N TRP A 52 11.34 13.62 6.04
CA TRP A 52 10.90 14.65 5.11
C TRP A 52 11.34 16.04 5.60
N PRO A 53 12.16 16.78 4.84
CA PRO A 53 12.59 18.10 5.23
C PRO A 53 11.38 19.05 5.29
N ARG A 54 11.34 19.96 6.27
CA ARG A 54 10.31 20.99 6.28
C ARG A 54 10.46 21.82 5.00
N PRO A 55 9.41 21.92 4.16
CA PRO A 55 9.49 22.75 2.97
C PRO A 55 9.68 24.21 3.42
N THR A 56 10.78 24.83 2.97
CA THR A 56 11.17 26.20 3.32
C THR A 56 10.81 27.23 2.25
N SER A 57 10.28 26.79 1.11
CA SER A 57 9.89 27.63 0.00
C SER A 57 8.53 27.19 -0.52
N VAL A 58 7.65 28.15 -0.77
CA VAL A 58 6.45 27.90 -1.58
C VAL A 58 6.93 27.86 -3.03
N ALA A 59 6.94 26.68 -3.64
CA ALA A 59 7.03 26.58 -5.09
C ALA A 59 5.61 26.81 -5.63
N GLU A 60 5.48 27.79 -6.51
CA GLU A 60 4.26 28.13 -7.26
C GLU A 60 4.02 27.13 -8.41
#